data_AF-A0A948M066-F1
#
_entry.id   AF-A0A948M066-F1
#
_cell.length_a   1.000
_cell.length_b   1.000
_cell.length_c   1.000
_cell.angle_alpha   90.00
_cell.angle_beta   90.00
_cell.angle_gamma   90.00
#
_symmetry.space_group_name_H-M   'P 1'
#
loop_
_entity.id
_entity.type
_entity.pdbx_description
1 polymer ?
#
loop_
_entity_poly.entity_id
_entity_poly.type
_entity_poly.pdbx_seq_one_letter_code
_entity_poly.pdbx_strand_id
1 'polypeptide(L)' 'MTPWHKLIITILAMLVASFAAGRLWFAAFDFAIPSYLAGMVGGLTAIPVWELLRRIGKKDA' A
#
# COMPACT_ATOMS: atom_id res chain seq x y z
N MET A 1 -13.50 -14.33 -18.56
CA MET A 1 -13.36 -14.19 -17.09
C MET A 1 -14.52 -13.36 -16.58
N THR A 2 -15.39 -13.92 -15.75
CA THR A 2 -16.54 -13.22 -15.18
C THR A 2 -16.08 -11.96 -14.42
N PRO A 3 -16.80 -10.83 -14.51
CA PRO A 3 -16.40 -9.54 -13.91
C PRO A 3 -16.17 -9.62 -12.39
N TRP A 4 -16.81 -10.60 -11.74
CA TRP A 4 -16.63 -10.91 -10.32
C TRP A 4 -15.22 -11.36 -9.93
N HIS A 5 -14.49 -12.08 -10.81
CA HIS A 5 -13.13 -12.51 -10.51
C HIS A 5 -12.18 -11.32 -10.40
N LYS A 6 -12.36 -10.30 -11.25
CA LYS A 6 -11.53 -9.09 -11.21
C LYS A 6 -11.72 -8.34 -9.90
N LEU A 7 -12.96 -8.22 -9.41
CA LEU A 7 -13.26 -7.58 -8.13
C LEU A 7 -12.62 -8.32 -6.95
N ILE A 8 -12.71 -9.65 -6.94
CA ILE A 8 -12.10 -10.48 -5.89
C ILE A 8 -10.57 -10.28 -5.87
N ILE A 9 -9.92 -10.28 -7.03
CA ILE A 9 -8.46 -10.07 -7.13
C ILE A 9 -8.09 -8.67 -6.64
N THR A 10 -8.84 -7.63 -7.00
CA THR A 10 -8.59 -6.26 -6.53
C THR A 10 -8.75 -6.14 -5.02
N ILE A 11 -9.78 -6.75 -4.45
CA ILE A 11 -10.00 -6.75 -3.00
C ILE A 11 -8.87 -7.49 -2.29
N LEU A 12 -8.46 -8.65 -2.80
CA LEU A 12 -7.33 -9.41 -2.27
C LEU A 12 -6.04 -8.56 -2.29
N ALA A 13 -5.79 -7.88 -3.40
CA ALA A 13 -4.64 -7.01 -3.55
C ALA A 13 -4.66 -5.84 -2.55
N MET A 14 -5.81 -5.18 -2.38
CA MET A 14 -5.99 -4.13 -1.37
C MET A 14 -5.76 -4.65 0.05
N LEU A 15 -6.23 -5.86 0.36
CA LEU A 15 -6.08 -6.48 1.67
C LEU A 15 -4.62 -6.82 1.97
N VAL A 16 -3.93 -7.43 1.00
CA VAL A 16 -2.50 -7.76 1.10
C VAL A 16 -1.66 -6.50 1.21
N ALA A 17 -1.95 -5.46 0.44
CA ALA A 17 -1.24 -4.18 0.52
C ALA A 17 -1.44 -3.51 1.89
N SER A 18 -2.67 -3.51 2.41
CA SER A 18 -2.99 -2.94 3.72
C SER A 18 -2.32 -3.72 4.85
N PHE A 19 -2.31 -5.05 4.75
CA PHE A 19 -1.66 -5.92 5.72
C PHE A 19 -0.13 -5.75 5.69
N ALA A 20 0.47 -5.69 4.50
CA ALA A 20 1.90 -5.45 4.34
C ALA A 20 2.30 -4.08 4.91
N ALA A 21 1.53 -3.03 4.65
CA ALA A 21 1.76 -1.70 5.20
C ALA A 21 1.70 -1.70 6.74
N GLY A 22 0.68 -2.34 7.33
CA GLY A 22 0.56 -2.48 8.78
C GLY A 22 1.71 -3.27 9.40
N ARG A 23 2.17 -4.33 8.73
CA ARG A 23 3.27 -5.16 9.22
C ARG A 23 4.64 -4.49 9.10
N LEU A 24 4.90 -3.81 7.97
CA LEU A 24 6.08 -2.96 7.79
C LEU A 24 6.13 -1.86 8.84
N TRP A 25 4.96 -1.33 9.21
CA TRP A 25 4.86 -0.36 10.28
C TRP A 25 5.27 -0.94 11.63
N PHE A 26 4.61 -2.03 12.07
CA PHE A 26 4.93 -2.68 13.34
C PHE A 26 6.40 -3.13 13.41
N ALA A 27 6.97 -3.56 12.28
CA ALA A 27 8.38 -3.96 12.21
C ALA A 27 9.35 -2.77 12.31
N ALA A 28 8.97 -1.60 11.79
CA ALA A 28 9.79 -0.39 11.85
C ALA A 28 9.67 0.34 13.20
N PHE A 29 8.49 0.28 13.82
CA PHE A 29 8.20 0.95 15.09
C PHE A 29 7.35 0.02 15.95
N ASP A 30 7.95 -0.55 17.00
CA ASP A 30 7.34 -1.42 18.03
C ASP A 30 6.29 -0.67 18.90
N PHE A 31 5.72 0.43 18.39
CA PHE A 31 4.85 1.37 19.10
C PHE A 31 3.59 1.67 18.28
N ALA A 32 2.45 1.72 18.96
CA ALA A 32 1.18 2.16 18.37
C ALA A 32 1.35 3.59 17.83
N ILE A 33 1.08 3.78 16.54
CA ILE A 33 1.30 5.07 15.86
C ILE A 33 0.46 6.16 16.52
N PRO A 34 1.06 7.24 17.03
CA PRO A 34 0.31 8.45 17.33
C PRO A 34 -0.41 8.90 16.06
N SER A 35 -1.72 9.16 16.13
CA SER A 35 -2.57 9.43 14.95
C SER A 35 -2.02 10.54 14.03
N TYR A 36 -1.27 11.50 14.57
CA TYR A 36 -0.58 12.54 13.79
C TYR A 36 0.61 12.00 12.94
N LEU A 37 1.39 11.05 13.48
CA LEU A 37 2.51 10.43 12.77
C LEU A 37 2.04 9.43 11.70
N ALA A 38 0.87 8.81 11.91
CA ALA A 38 0.28 7.90 10.93
C ALA A 38 -0.01 8.63 9.61
N GLY A 39 -0.60 9.83 9.69
CA GLY A 39 -0.84 10.68 8.54
C GLY A 39 0.45 11.18 7.88
N MET A 40 1.45 11.60 8.68
CA MET A 40 2.73 12.07 8.14
C MET A 40 3.52 10.98 7.45
N VAL A 41 3.67 9.81 8.07
CA VAL A 41 4.43 8.73 7.46
C VAL A 41 3.63 8.12 6.31
N GLY A 42 2.31 8.02 6.39
CA GLY A 42 1.46 7.66 5.24
C GLY A 42 1.69 8.60 4.05
N GLY A 43 1.71 9.92 4.28
CA GLY A 43 2.00 10.92 3.25
C GLY A 43 3.44 10.86 2.71
N LEU A 44 4.44 10.70 3.59
CA LEU A 44 5.84 10.58 3.19
C LEU A 44 6.13 9.29 2.42
N THR A 45 5.45 8.20 2.76
CA THR A 45 5.59 6.90 2.08
C THR A 45 4.81 6.86 0.77
N ALA A 46 3.75 7.66 0.63
CA ALA A 46 2.97 7.74 -0.61
C ALA A 46 3.80 8.29 -1.79
N ILE A 47 4.74 9.21 -1.55
CA ILE A 47 5.60 9.78 -2.60
C ILE A 47 6.49 8.72 -3.27
N PRO A 48 7.34 7.96 -2.55
CA PRO A 48 8.18 6.94 -3.18
C PRO A 48 7.36 5.79 -3.76
N VAL A 49 6.23 5.41 -3.14
CA VAL A 49 5.32 4.39 -3.68
C VAL A 49 4.70 4.84 -5.00
N TRP A 50 4.26 6.10 -5.10
CA TRP A 50 3.73 6.67 -6.33
C TRP A 50 4.77 6.69 -7.46
N GLU A 51 6.01 7.08 -7.16
CA GLU A 51 7.08 7.08 -8.14
C GLU A 51 7.45 5.65 -8.60
N LEU A 52 7.42 4.67 -7.69
CA LEU A 52 7.63 3.26 -8.00
C LEU A 52 6.52 2.70 -8.89
N LEU A 53 5.25 2.97 -8.56
CA LEU A 53 4.11 2.57 -9.38
C LEU A 53 4.17 3.22 -10.77
N ARG A 54 4.56 4.49 -10.86
CA ARG A 54 4.70 5.19 -12.15
C ARG A 54 5.82 4.59 -13.01
N ARG A 55 6.91 4.11 -12.40
CA ARG A 55 7.97 3.38 -13.11
C ARG A 55 7.52 2.01 -13.62
N ILE A 56 6.75 1.27 -12.83
CA ILE A 56 6.24 -0.04 -13.23
C ILE A 56 5.18 0.11 -14.32
N GLY A 57 4.21 1.01 -14.16
CA GLY A 57 3.17 1.26 -15.17
C GLY A 57 3.69 1.82 -16.49
N LYS A 58 4.88 2.45 -16.51
CA LYS A 58 5.56 2.88 -17.73
C LYS A 58 6.30 1.75 -18.44
N LYS A 59 6.57 0.62 -17.77
CA LYS A 59 7.27 -0.53 -18.33
C LYS A 59 6.35 -1.46 -19.14
N ASP A 60 5.03 -1.26 -19.03
CA ASP A 60 4.00 -2.05 -19.70
C ASP A 60 3.28 -1.28 -20.84
N ALA A 61 3.85 -0.17 -21.34
CA ALA A 61 3.32 0.63 -22.45
C ALA A 61 4.25 0.64 -23.67
#